data_AF-A0A3B6B729-F1
#
_entry.id   AF-A0A3B6B729-F1
#
_cell.length_a   1.000
_cell.length_b   1.000
_cell.length_c   1.000
_cell.angle_alpha   90.00
_cell.angle_beta   90.00
_cell.angle_gamma   90.00
#
_symmetry.space_group_name_H-M   'P 1'
#
loop_
_entity.id
_entity.type
_entity.pdbx_description
1 polymer ?
#
loop_
_entity_poly.entity_id
_entity_poly.type
_entity_poly.pdbx_seq_one_letter_code
_entity_poly.pdbx_strand_id
1 'polypeptide(L)'
;MRALTAATISSPIRALLLHHPSFRSTLRLPLTMNPSSSSGYRSNAAAFASTHQLRGGRGGGRRPGGRGDGGGDGGNRIDALGRLLTRVLRHMAPELRLNMRSDGYVRVRDLLRLNLETFAKVPLNSHTVDEIREAVRRDNKQRFGLLEEDGELLIRANQGHTVTTVTSESLLKPILSADEVSVCVHGTYRKNVDSILKYGLKRMARLHVHFSSGLPSDGGVISGMRSGANILIYLNVRKALQDGMKLYISDNKVILTEGFDGVVPVKYFEKIETWPGRAPIPFQR
;
A
#
# COMPACT_ATOMS: atom_id res chain seq x y z
N MET A 1 -42.42 7.68 -61.10
CA MET A 1 -43.85 7.99 -60.94
C MET A 1 -44.33 7.43 -59.61
N ARG A 2 -44.92 8.30 -58.76
CA ARG A 2 -45.79 8.07 -57.56
C ARG A 2 -45.26 7.12 -56.46
N ALA A 3 -44.85 7.57 -55.27
CA ALA A 3 -45.50 8.37 -54.20
C ALA A 3 -46.15 7.51 -53.09
N LEU A 4 -45.64 7.75 -51.86
CA LEU A 4 -46.31 7.80 -50.54
C LEU A 4 -46.91 6.51 -49.95
N THR A 5 -46.45 6.13 -48.74
CA THR A 5 -47.16 6.45 -47.47
C THR A 5 -46.29 6.12 -46.25
N ALA A 6 -46.23 7.08 -45.32
CA ALA A 6 -45.62 6.97 -44.00
C ALA A 6 -46.65 6.47 -42.97
N ALA A 7 -46.19 5.79 -41.92
CA ALA A 7 -46.96 5.52 -40.71
C ALA A 7 -46.13 5.85 -39.47
N THR A 8 -46.44 7.02 -38.91
CA THR A 8 -46.01 7.54 -37.61
C THR A 8 -46.93 7.00 -36.53
N ILE A 9 -46.38 6.43 -35.46
CA ILE A 9 -47.12 6.17 -34.22
C ILE A 9 -46.60 7.13 -33.15
N SER A 10 -47.50 8.04 -32.78
CA SER A 10 -47.40 9.00 -31.68
C SER A 10 -48.05 8.37 -30.44
N SER A 11 -47.40 8.50 -29.28
CA SER A 11 -48.05 8.33 -27.97
C SER A 11 -47.71 9.53 -27.08
N PRO A 12 -48.66 10.10 -26.30
CA PRO A 12 -48.49 11.40 -25.66
C PRO A 12 -48.37 11.33 -24.12
N ILE A 13 -47.74 12.38 -23.55
CA ILE A 13 -48.04 13.04 -22.26
C ILE A 13 -47.76 12.18 -20.99
N ARG A 14 -46.95 12.59 -20.00
CA ARG A 14 -47.21 13.74 -19.11
C ARG A 14 -45.97 14.12 -18.29
N ALA A 15 -45.59 15.39 -18.37
CA ALA A 15 -44.68 16.04 -17.44
C ALA A 15 -45.42 16.36 -16.13
N LEU A 16 -44.76 16.15 -14.98
CA LEU A 16 -45.15 16.76 -13.71
C LEU A 16 -43.93 17.48 -13.12
N LEU A 17 -43.99 18.81 -13.19
CA LEU A 17 -43.13 19.77 -12.51
C LEU A 17 -43.58 19.88 -11.06
N LEU A 18 -42.70 19.65 -10.09
CA LEU A 18 -42.81 20.23 -8.75
C LEU A 18 -41.45 20.77 -8.29
N HIS A 19 -41.52 22.02 -7.83
CA HIS A 19 -40.42 22.88 -7.39
C HIS A 19 -39.74 22.41 -6.10
N HIS A 20 -38.41 22.62 -6.08
CA HIS A 20 -37.50 23.05 -4.99
C HIS A 20 -38.03 23.29 -3.56
N PRO A 21 -37.21 23.04 -2.51
CA PRO A 21 -36.01 23.86 -2.29
C PRO A 21 -34.73 23.17 -1.79
N SER A 22 -33.65 23.90 -2.02
CA SER A 22 -32.25 23.66 -1.69
C SER A 22 -32.00 23.66 -0.18
N PHE A 23 -31.34 22.63 0.33
CA PHE A 23 -30.69 22.66 1.64
C PHE A 23 -29.17 22.69 1.49
N ARG A 24 -28.59 23.87 1.77
CA ARG A 24 -27.17 24.02 2.11
C ARG A 24 -26.96 23.48 3.52
N SER A 25 -26.14 22.44 3.67
CA SER A 25 -25.59 22.03 4.97
C SER A 25 -24.12 22.39 5.02
N THR A 26 -23.81 23.47 5.73
CA THR A 26 -22.47 23.83 6.18
C THR A 26 -22.23 23.18 7.54
N LEU A 27 -21.50 22.07 7.59
CA LEU A 27 -20.97 21.52 8.84
C LEU A 27 -19.51 21.97 9.00
N ARG A 28 -19.32 23.05 9.75
CA ARG A 28 -18.06 23.41 10.41
C ARG A 28 -17.84 22.45 11.57
N LEU A 29 -16.73 21.72 11.54
CA LEU A 29 -16.20 20.99 12.70
C LEU A 29 -15.46 21.97 13.62
N PRO A 30 -15.73 22.00 14.94
CA PRO A 30 -14.91 22.77 15.86
C PRO A 30 -13.66 21.98 16.27
N LEU A 31 -12.51 22.66 16.17
CA LEU A 31 -11.28 22.33 16.89
C LEU A 31 -11.50 22.62 18.38
N THR A 32 -11.41 21.59 19.22
CA THR A 32 -11.21 21.76 20.67
C THR A 32 -10.02 20.92 21.10
N MET A 33 -8.89 21.61 21.32
CA MET A 33 -7.80 21.15 22.17
C MET A 33 -8.30 21.12 23.61
N ASN A 34 -8.04 20.05 24.35
CA ASN A 34 -8.14 20.05 25.80
C ASN A 34 -6.86 19.41 26.38
N PRO A 35 -6.03 20.16 27.13
CA PRO A 35 -4.93 19.61 27.90
C PRO A 35 -5.39 19.26 29.32
N SER A 36 -4.48 18.60 30.06
CA SER A 36 -4.51 18.33 31.51
C SER A 36 -5.23 17.05 31.95
N SER A 37 -4.47 16.09 32.49
CA SER A 37 -4.39 15.94 33.96
C SER A 37 -3.41 14.84 34.33
N SER A 38 -2.33 15.28 34.97
CA SER A 38 -1.38 14.49 35.75
C SER A 38 -2.02 14.01 37.07
N SER A 39 -1.87 12.73 37.37
CA SER A 39 -1.98 12.13 38.70
C SER A 39 -1.25 10.78 38.59
N GLY A 40 -0.23 10.42 39.37
CA GLY A 40 0.03 10.79 40.75
C GLY A 40 -0.05 9.54 41.62
N TYR A 41 0.86 8.56 41.42
CA TYR A 41 1.05 7.45 42.35
C TYR A 41 2.54 7.18 42.59
N ARG A 42 3.02 7.71 43.72
CA ARG A 42 4.07 7.12 44.58
C ARG A 42 3.35 6.12 45.52
N SER A 43 3.90 5.08 46.12
CA SER A 43 5.23 4.52 46.34
C SER A 43 5.04 3.20 47.10
N ASN A 44 5.90 2.20 46.93
CA ASN A 44 6.72 1.69 48.05
C ASN A 44 7.66 0.55 47.63
N ALA A 45 8.83 0.60 48.27
CA ALA A 45 10.00 -0.23 48.08
C ALA A 45 9.89 -1.61 48.77
N ALA A 46 10.71 -2.56 48.30
CA ALA A 46 11.51 -3.40 49.18
C ALA A 46 12.67 -4.01 48.39
N ALA A 47 13.88 -3.79 48.91
CA ALA A 47 15.12 -4.40 48.47
C ALA A 47 15.28 -5.79 49.09
N PHE A 48 15.95 -6.71 48.38
CA PHE A 48 16.81 -7.71 49.02
C PHE A 48 17.98 -8.07 48.10
N ALA A 49 19.17 -8.09 48.71
CA ALA A 49 20.47 -8.37 48.12
C ALA A 49 20.80 -9.87 48.15
N SER A 50 21.65 -10.34 47.22
CA SER A 50 22.94 -10.99 47.54
C SER A 50 23.61 -11.69 46.33
N THR A 51 24.79 -11.20 45.97
CA THR A 51 26.09 -11.91 45.86
C THR A 51 26.19 -13.30 45.20
N HIS A 52 26.95 -13.46 44.11
CA HIS A 52 28.36 -13.96 44.06
C HIS A 52 28.89 -14.14 42.62
N GLN A 53 30.23 -14.07 42.52
CA GLN A 53 31.11 -13.98 41.34
C GLN A 53 31.24 -15.28 40.52
N LEU A 54 31.63 -15.19 39.24
CA LEU A 54 32.98 -15.56 38.72
C LEU A 54 33.07 -15.63 37.18
N ARG A 55 33.93 -14.77 36.62
CA ARG A 55 34.99 -14.96 35.60
C ARG A 55 34.89 -16.12 34.57
N GLY A 56 34.99 -15.76 33.28
CA GLY A 56 35.40 -16.64 32.18
C GLY A 56 35.35 -15.95 30.82
N GLY A 57 36.49 -15.76 30.15
CA GLY A 57 36.65 -14.85 29.00
C GLY A 57 36.77 -15.50 27.62
N ARG A 58 36.56 -14.64 26.62
CA ARG A 58 37.13 -14.57 25.24
C ARG A 58 36.84 -15.68 24.20
N GLY A 59 36.15 -15.23 23.15
CA GLY A 59 36.26 -15.66 21.74
C GLY A 59 35.08 -15.06 20.97
N GLY A 60 35.19 -14.00 20.16
CA GLY A 60 36.15 -13.83 19.07
C GLY A 60 35.42 -14.07 17.74
N GLY A 61 34.44 -13.23 17.40
CA GLY A 61 33.63 -13.37 16.18
C GLY A 61 32.98 -12.05 15.78
N ARG A 62 33.79 -11.08 15.35
CA ARG A 62 33.32 -9.85 14.69
C ARG A 62 32.66 -10.25 13.37
N ARG A 63 31.33 -10.33 13.35
CA ARG A 63 30.55 -10.24 12.12
C ARG A 63 30.67 -8.79 11.60
N PRO A 64 30.92 -8.56 10.30
CA PRO A 64 30.89 -7.22 9.75
C PRO A 64 29.42 -6.76 9.71
N GLY A 65 28.99 -6.10 10.79
CA GLY A 65 27.78 -5.31 10.78
C GLY A 65 28.02 -4.14 9.83
N GLY A 66 27.47 -4.23 8.62
CA GLY A 66 27.42 -3.13 7.67
C GLY A 66 26.65 -1.96 8.24
N ARG A 67 27.33 -1.14 9.05
CA ARG A 67 26.98 0.26 9.25
C ARG A 67 27.56 1.02 8.07
N GLY A 68 26.75 1.16 7.02
CA GLY A 68 26.95 2.22 6.03
C GLY A 68 26.61 3.55 6.68
N ASP A 69 27.49 4.02 7.56
CA ASP A 69 27.46 5.37 8.12
C ASP A 69 28.33 6.24 7.21
N GLY A 70 27.68 6.91 6.27
CA GLY A 70 28.33 7.72 5.23
C GLY A 70 27.33 8.48 4.36
N GLY A 71 26.16 8.81 4.91
CA GLY A 71 25.12 9.56 4.21
C GLY A 71 25.34 11.05 4.39
N GLY A 72 26.03 11.69 3.44
CA GLY A 72 26.01 13.15 3.32
C GLY A 72 24.57 13.67 3.14
N ASP A 73 24.38 14.97 3.32
CA ASP A 73 23.09 15.68 3.22
C ASP A 73 22.26 15.28 1.98
N GLY A 74 22.92 15.01 0.86
CA GLY A 74 22.30 14.53 -0.39
C GLY A 74 21.60 13.16 -0.29
N GLY A 75 22.06 12.23 0.54
CA GLY A 75 21.39 10.94 0.75
C GLY A 75 20.04 11.10 1.43
N ASN A 76 19.99 11.97 2.45
CA ASN A 76 18.75 12.31 3.15
C ASN A 76 17.76 13.05 2.24
N ARG A 77 18.26 13.96 1.38
CA ARG A 77 17.46 14.69 0.39
C ARG A 77 16.71 13.75 -0.56
N ILE A 78 17.40 12.78 -1.16
CA ILE A 78 16.79 11.84 -2.11
C ILE A 78 15.83 10.87 -1.41
N ASP A 79 16.18 10.40 -0.22
CA ASP A 79 15.30 9.53 0.55
C ASP A 79 13.99 10.27 0.97
N ALA A 80 14.09 11.58 1.25
CA ALA A 80 12.95 12.46 1.49
C ALA A 80 12.07 12.68 0.28
N LEU A 81 12.68 12.86 -0.89
CA LEU A 81 11.97 12.89 -2.16
C LEU A 81 11.22 11.57 -2.38
N GLY A 82 11.87 10.41 -2.26
CA GLY A 82 11.24 9.10 -2.46
C GLY A 82 10.02 8.86 -1.56
N ARG A 83 10.07 9.31 -0.29
CA ARG A 83 8.92 9.22 0.63
C ARG A 83 7.78 10.16 0.21
N LEU A 84 8.09 11.36 -0.27
CA LEU A 84 7.08 12.28 -0.81
C LEU A 84 6.42 11.71 -2.07
N LEU A 85 7.21 11.20 -3.02
CA LEU A 85 6.74 10.55 -4.25
C LEU A 85 5.78 9.40 -3.96
N THR A 86 6.10 8.56 -2.96
CA THR A 86 5.23 7.47 -2.53
C THR A 86 3.85 7.96 -2.11
N ARG A 87 3.78 9.08 -1.37
CA ARG A 87 2.49 9.65 -0.93
C ARG A 87 1.71 10.24 -2.09
N VAL A 88 2.38 11.05 -2.92
CA VAL A 88 1.73 11.75 -4.04
C VAL A 88 1.17 10.76 -5.04
N LEU A 89 2.00 9.83 -5.50
CA LEU A 89 1.63 8.87 -6.56
C LEU A 89 0.59 7.85 -6.11
N ARG A 90 0.47 7.55 -4.80
CA ARG A 90 -0.50 6.56 -4.31
C ARG A 90 -1.82 7.15 -3.84
N HIS A 91 -1.80 8.38 -3.34
CA HIS A 91 -2.90 8.90 -2.52
C HIS A 91 -3.39 10.29 -2.93
N MET A 92 -2.50 11.19 -3.37
CA MET A 92 -2.83 12.62 -3.41
C MET A 92 -3.07 13.18 -4.82
N ALA A 93 -2.87 12.39 -5.88
CA ALA A 93 -2.97 12.91 -7.25
C ALA A 93 -4.30 13.65 -7.54
N PRO A 94 -5.50 13.15 -7.15
CA PRO A 94 -6.75 13.87 -7.35
C PRO A 94 -6.80 15.20 -6.56
N GLU A 95 -6.37 15.20 -5.30
CA GLU A 95 -6.36 16.38 -4.42
C GLU A 95 -5.45 17.49 -4.98
N LEU A 96 -4.34 17.08 -5.58
CA LEU A 96 -3.33 17.96 -6.16
C LEU A 96 -3.66 18.36 -7.61
N ARG A 97 -4.78 17.89 -8.15
CA ARG A 97 -5.18 18.05 -9.56
C ARG A 97 -4.07 17.61 -10.53
N LEU A 98 -3.29 16.61 -10.12
CA LEU A 98 -2.23 16.03 -10.93
C LEU A 98 -2.88 15.05 -11.92
N ASN A 99 -2.68 15.27 -13.21
CA ASN A 99 -3.28 14.44 -14.24
C ASN A 99 -2.64 13.04 -14.26
N MET A 100 -3.36 12.07 -13.71
CA MET A 100 -2.91 10.68 -13.57
C MET A 100 -3.68 9.78 -14.55
N ARG A 101 -2.92 9.00 -15.33
CA ARG A 101 -3.44 7.97 -16.24
C ARG A 101 -4.04 6.79 -15.47
N SER A 102 -4.85 5.98 -16.14
CA SER A 102 -5.45 4.76 -15.56
C SER A 102 -4.43 3.68 -15.15
N ASP A 103 -3.23 3.73 -15.72
CA ASP A 103 -2.07 2.90 -15.38
C ASP A 103 -1.16 3.53 -14.30
N GLY A 104 -1.56 4.66 -13.72
CA GLY A 104 -0.89 5.36 -12.62
C GLY A 104 0.21 6.33 -13.04
N TYR A 105 0.52 6.46 -14.34
CA TYR A 105 1.55 7.38 -14.79
C TYR A 105 1.11 8.85 -14.71
N VAL A 106 2.03 9.70 -14.28
CA VAL A 106 1.95 11.17 -14.31
C VAL A 106 3.20 11.73 -14.98
N ARG A 107 3.10 12.89 -15.62
CA ARG A 107 4.27 13.59 -16.17
C ARG A 107 5.15 14.12 -15.04
N VAL A 108 6.45 13.82 -15.07
CA VAL A 108 7.41 14.30 -14.06
C VAL A 108 7.46 15.83 -14.03
N ARG A 109 7.34 16.48 -15.19
CA ARG A 109 7.28 17.93 -15.31
C ARG A 109 6.10 18.54 -14.54
N ASP A 110 4.95 17.88 -14.52
CA ASP A 110 3.75 18.37 -13.84
C ASP A 110 3.86 18.13 -12.34
N LEU A 111 4.39 16.97 -11.96
CA LEU A 111 4.70 16.60 -10.58
C LEU A 111 5.66 17.61 -9.91
N LEU A 112 6.73 18.01 -10.59
CA LEU A 112 7.71 18.96 -10.07
C LEU A 112 7.17 20.40 -9.93
N ARG A 113 6.03 20.74 -10.54
CA ARG A 113 5.39 22.07 -10.36
C ARG A 113 4.52 22.16 -9.10
N LEU A 114 4.31 21.05 -8.39
CA LEU A 114 3.49 21.03 -7.19
C LEU A 114 4.19 21.75 -6.04
N ASN A 115 3.44 22.60 -5.34
CA ASN A 115 3.92 23.31 -4.16
C ASN A 115 3.81 22.44 -2.90
N LEU A 116 4.68 21.44 -2.79
CA LEU A 116 4.78 20.53 -1.66
C LEU A 116 6.18 20.52 -1.09
N GLU A 117 6.30 20.18 0.19
CA GLU A 117 7.59 19.96 0.84
C GLU A 117 7.80 18.48 1.16
N THR A 118 9.06 18.05 1.07
CA THR A 118 9.49 16.77 1.63
C THR A 118 9.49 16.85 3.17
N PHE A 119 9.65 15.71 3.83
CA PHE A 119 9.75 15.70 5.29
C PHE A 119 10.99 16.45 5.80
N ALA A 120 12.03 16.58 4.96
CA ALA A 120 13.26 17.31 5.24
C ALA A 120 13.15 18.81 4.94
N LYS A 121 11.93 19.34 4.75
CA LYS A 121 11.68 20.77 4.48
C LYS A 121 12.29 21.28 3.18
N VAL A 122 12.49 20.38 2.22
CA VAL A 122 12.91 20.71 0.87
C VAL A 122 11.68 20.85 -0.03
N PRO A 123 11.48 21.97 -0.73
CA PRO A 123 10.42 22.13 -1.71
C PRO A 123 10.56 21.14 -2.88
N LEU A 124 9.46 20.51 -3.29
CA LEU A 124 9.43 19.53 -4.38
C LEU A 124 9.90 20.13 -5.71
N ASN A 125 9.52 21.39 -5.97
CA ASN A 125 9.91 22.14 -7.16
C ASN A 125 11.39 22.54 -7.20
N SER A 126 12.15 22.32 -6.11
CA SER A 126 13.60 22.47 -6.11
C SER A 126 14.34 21.22 -6.62
N HIS A 127 13.61 20.13 -6.88
CA HIS A 127 14.20 18.88 -7.35
C HIS A 127 14.32 18.82 -8.87
N THR A 128 15.35 18.14 -9.35
CA THR A 128 15.58 17.92 -10.79
C THR A 128 15.00 16.58 -11.26
N VAL A 129 14.90 16.41 -12.58
CA VAL A 129 14.55 15.13 -13.20
C VAL A 129 15.56 14.03 -12.83
N ASP A 130 16.85 14.37 -12.75
CA ASP A 130 17.89 13.41 -12.37
C ASP A 130 17.75 12.98 -10.90
N GLU A 131 17.34 13.88 -10.01
CA GLU A 131 17.03 13.51 -8.62
C GLU A 131 15.80 12.58 -8.54
N ILE A 132 14.81 12.74 -9.43
CA ILE A 132 13.69 11.78 -9.54
C ILE A 132 14.21 10.42 -9.99
N ARG A 133 15.05 10.36 -11.03
CA ARG A 133 15.66 9.10 -11.49
C ARG A 133 16.47 8.43 -10.40
N GLU A 134 17.26 9.21 -9.66
CA GLU A 134 18.07 8.73 -8.55
C GLU A 134 17.19 8.22 -7.39
N ALA A 135 16.08 8.90 -7.06
CA ALA A 135 15.12 8.43 -6.08
C ALA A 135 14.49 7.08 -6.48
N VAL A 136 14.18 6.90 -7.76
CA VAL A 136 13.69 5.61 -8.28
C VAL A 136 14.78 4.54 -8.21
N ARG A 137 16.01 4.86 -8.62
CA ARG A 137 17.16 3.93 -8.62
C ARG A 137 17.53 3.47 -7.21
N ARG A 138 17.45 4.36 -6.21
CA ARG A 138 17.75 4.06 -4.80
C ARG A 138 16.60 3.40 -4.06
N ASP A 139 15.40 3.33 -4.63
CA ASP A 139 14.28 2.68 -3.96
C ASP A 139 14.45 1.16 -3.97
N ASN A 140 14.99 0.64 -2.87
CA ASN A 140 15.20 -0.80 -2.68
C ASN A 140 13.94 -1.63 -2.94
N LYS A 141 12.75 -1.06 -2.69
CA LYS A 141 11.46 -1.76 -2.85
C LYS A 141 10.92 -1.75 -4.28
N GLN A 142 11.61 -1.09 -5.21
CA GLN A 142 11.18 -0.89 -6.59
C GLN A 142 9.73 -0.41 -6.65
N ARG A 143 9.38 0.60 -5.87
CA ARG A 143 8.03 1.15 -5.73
C ARG A 143 7.57 1.90 -6.98
N PHE A 144 8.51 2.32 -7.82
CA PHE A 144 8.24 3.23 -8.91
C PHE A 144 8.58 2.60 -10.25
N GLY A 145 7.86 3.04 -11.28
CA GLY A 145 8.17 2.79 -12.68
C GLY A 145 8.40 4.12 -13.38
N LEU A 146 9.37 4.15 -14.29
CA LEU A 146 9.61 5.28 -15.20
C LEU A 146 9.25 4.84 -16.62
N LEU A 147 8.72 5.77 -17.41
CA LEU A 147 8.38 5.56 -18.81
C LEU A 147 8.75 6.83 -19.58
N GLU A 148 9.39 6.68 -20.72
CA GLU A 148 9.56 7.77 -21.68
C GLU A 148 8.58 7.56 -22.83
N GLU A 149 7.77 8.58 -23.10
CA GLU A 149 6.72 8.57 -24.12
C GLU A 149 6.66 9.97 -24.74
N ASP A 150 6.72 10.06 -26.07
CA ASP A 150 6.68 11.33 -26.82
C ASP A 150 7.69 12.40 -26.34
N GLY A 151 8.87 11.96 -25.90
CA GLY A 151 9.93 12.85 -25.39
C GLY A 151 9.70 13.39 -23.97
N GLU A 152 8.65 12.94 -23.29
CA GLU A 152 8.33 13.29 -21.90
C GLU A 152 8.64 12.12 -20.95
N LEU A 153 9.14 12.44 -19.75
CA LEU A 153 9.34 11.45 -18.70
C LEU A 153 8.09 11.35 -17.81
N LEU A 154 7.59 10.14 -17.65
CA LEU A 154 6.49 9.80 -16.76
C LEU A 154 6.98 8.93 -15.60
N ILE A 155 6.30 9.05 -14.46
CA ILE A 155 6.53 8.24 -13.26
C ILE A 155 5.21 7.70 -12.72
N ARG A 156 5.23 6.49 -12.17
CA ARG A 156 4.10 5.90 -11.43
C ARG A 156 4.57 5.19 -10.17
N ALA A 157 3.63 4.86 -9.28
CA ALA A 157 3.86 3.81 -8.29
C ALA A 157 3.42 2.45 -8.86
N ASN A 158 4.14 1.37 -8.54
CA ASN A 158 3.85 0.02 -9.07
C ASN A 158 2.67 -0.66 -8.34
N GLN A 159 2.30 -0.18 -7.14
CA GLN A 159 1.18 -0.67 -6.34
C GLN A 159 0.86 0.27 -5.17
N GLY A 160 -0.21 -0.06 -4.44
CA GLY A 160 -0.52 0.54 -3.14
C GLY A 160 -1.34 1.82 -3.23
N HIS A 161 -2.00 2.04 -4.37
CA HIS A 161 -2.91 3.14 -4.61
C HIS A 161 -4.16 3.07 -3.72
N THR A 162 -4.67 4.24 -3.38
CA THR A 162 -6.02 4.46 -2.83
C THR A 162 -6.90 5.25 -3.80
N VAL A 163 -6.30 5.79 -4.87
CA VAL A 163 -6.98 6.60 -5.88
C VAL A 163 -7.68 5.69 -6.89
N THR A 164 -8.95 5.95 -7.17
CA THR A 164 -9.78 5.10 -8.05
C THR A 164 -9.58 5.36 -9.54
N THR A 165 -8.89 6.44 -9.91
CA THR A 165 -8.48 6.71 -11.30
C THR A 165 -7.61 5.58 -11.86
N VAL A 166 -6.80 4.95 -10.99
CA VAL A 166 -5.94 3.83 -11.36
C VAL A 166 -6.75 2.54 -11.33
N THR A 167 -6.81 1.87 -12.48
CA THR A 167 -7.50 0.58 -12.64
C THR A 167 -6.51 -0.57 -12.52
N SER A 168 -6.94 -1.65 -11.88
CA SER A 168 -6.14 -2.87 -11.72
C SER A 168 -5.64 -3.41 -13.07
N GLU A 169 -6.54 -3.46 -14.06
CA GLU A 169 -6.30 -4.02 -15.39
C GLU A 169 -5.31 -3.20 -16.24
N SER A 170 -5.18 -1.88 -15.99
CA SER A 170 -4.21 -1.04 -16.70
C SER A 170 -2.83 -1.01 -16.03
N LEU A 171 -2.78 -1.20 -14.70
CA LEU A 171 -1.55 -1.12 -13.92
C LEU A 171 -0.84 -2.48 -13.77
N LEU A 172 -1.61 -3.57 -13.65
CA LEU A 172 -1.13 -4.86 -13.17
C LEU A 172 -1.34 -5.98 -14.20
N LYS A 173 -0.46 -6.99 -14.16
CA LYS A 173 -0.62 -8.19 -14.99
C LYS A 173 -1.53 -9.21 -14.27
N PRO A 174 -2.57 -9.75 -14.93
CA PRO A 174 -3.40 -10.79 -14.33
C PRO A 174 -2.61 -12.10 -14.12
N ILE A 175 -2.94 -12.81 -13.04
CA ILE A 175 -2.48 -14.18 -12.77
C ILE A 175 -3.61 -15.12 -13.18
N LEU A 176 -3.37 -15.98 -14.17
CA LEU A 176 -4.41 -16.82 -14.77
C LEU A 176 -4.30 -18.28 -14.33
N SER A 177 -3.12 -18.72 -13.90
CA SER A 177 -2.91 -20.04 -13.30
C SER A 177 -2.23 -19.94 -11.94
N ALA A 178 -2.59 -20.85 -11.04
CA ALA A 178 -1.91 -21.01 -9.76
C ALA A 178 -0.44 -21.41 -9.93
N ASP A 179 -0.09 -22.04 -11.06
CA ASP A 179 1.28 -22.50 -11.33
C ASP A 179 2.24 -21.32 -11.65
N GLU A 180 1.71 -20.12 -11.92
CA GLU A 180 2.49 -18.88 -12.05
C GLU A 180 2.98 -18.35 -10.69
N VAL A 181 2.45 -18.87 -9.58
CA VAL A 181 2.67 -18.36 -8.22
C VAL A 181 3.18 -19.47 -7.30
N SER A 182 4.46 -19.42 -6.96
CA SER A 182 5.05 -20.37 -6.01
C SER A 182 4.62 -20.11 -4.56
N VAL A 183 4.56 -18.84 -4.17
CA VAL A 183 4.21 -18.40 -2.81
C VAL A 183 3.29 -17.19 -2.91
N CYS A 184 2.22 -17.17 -2.12
CA CYS A 184 1.35 -16.01 -1.97
C CYS A 184 1.06 -15.79 -0.49
N VAL A 185 1.84 -14.91 0.16
CA VAL A 185 1.85 -14.79 1.62
C VAL A 185 1.63 -13.35 2.08
N HIS A 186 0.73 -13.18 3.04
CA HIS A 186 0.49 -11.92 3.72
C HIS A 186 1.17 -11.91 5.09
N GLY A 187 2.07 -10.96 5.31
CA GLY A 187 2.67 -10.74 6.62
C GLY A 187 1.86 -9.74 7.46
N THR A 188 1.48 -10.14 8.66
CA THR A 188 0.73 -9.31 9.62
C THR A 188 1.28 -9.44 11.03
N TYR A 189 0.59 -8.86 12.01
CA TYR A 189 0.95 -8.89 13.42
C TYR A 189 -0.02 -9.77 14.21
N ARG A 190 0.46 -10.43 15.27
CA ARG A 190 -0.34 -11.31 16.14
C ARG A 190 -1.65 -10.69 16.62
N LYS A 191 -1.63 -9.40 16.97
CA LYS A 191 -2.80 -8.63 17.42
C LYS A 191 -3.94 -8.52 16.38
N ASN A 192 -3.64 -8.76 15.09
CA ASN A 192 -4.62 -8.68 14.02
C ASN A 192 -5.27 -10.04 13.73
N VAL A 193 -4.73 -11.15 14.23
CA VAL A 193 -5.14 -12.50 13.85
C VAL A 193 -6.62 -12.74 14.12
N ASP A 194 -7.10 -12.41 15.32
CA ASP A 194 -8.49 -12.68 15.70
C ASP A 194 -9.48 -11.88 14.84
N SER A 195 -9.14 -10.64 14.49
CA SER A 195 -9.92 -9.82 13.56
C SER A 195 -9.92 -10.40 12.15
N ILE A 196 -8.76 -10.88 11.67
CA ILE A 196 -8.63 -11.50 10.36
C ILE A 196 -9.40 -12.83 10.29
N LEU A 197 -9.39 -13.64 11.35
CA LEU A 197 -10.18 -14.87 11.42
C LEU A 197 -11.68 -14.59 11.46
N LYS A 198 -12.10 -13.47 12.05
CA LYS A 198 -13.51 -13.10 12.11
C LYS A 198 -14.04 -12.45 10.82
N TYR A 199 -13.22 -11.64 10.15
CA TYR A 199 -13.68 -10.77 9.06
C TYR A 199 -12.92 -10.93 7.75
N GLY A 200 -11.96 -11.85 7.66
CA GLY A 200 -11.05 -12.00 6.53
C GLY A 200 -9.97 -10.92 6.46
N LEU A 201 -9.10 -11.03 5.45
CA LEU A 201 -8.09 -10.02 5.14
C LEU A 201 -8.72 -8.90 4.31
N LYS A 202 -8.85 -7.70 4.88
CA LYS A 202 -9.44 -6.54 4.21
C LYS A 202 -8.38 -5.70 3.48
N ARG A 203 -8.74 -5.13 2.32
CA ARG A 203 -7.90 -4.15 1.61
C ARG A 203 -7.75 -2.81 2.36
N MET A 204 -8.61 -2.59 3.36
CA MET A 204 -8.71 -1.33 4.11
C MET A 204 -8.98 -0.16 3.16
N ALA A 205 -8.26 0.96 3.30
CA ALA A 205 -8.41 2.11 2.40
C ALA A 205 -7.78 1.92 1.00
N ARG A 206 -6.91 0.91 0.82
CA ARG A 206 -6.24 0.64 -0.46
C ARG A 206 -7.17 -0.07 -1.43
N LEU A 207 -6.81 -0.08 -2.71
CA LEU A 207 -7.54 -0.85 -3.72
C LEU A 207 -7.35 -2.37 -3.57
N HIS A 208 -6.24 -2.84 -3.01
CA HIS A 208 -5.90 -4.27 -2.95
C HIS A 208 -5.43 -4.73 -1.58
N VAL A 209 -5.72 -5.99 -1.24
CA VAL A 209 -4.93 -6.79 -0.31
C VAL A 209 -3.60 -7.12 -1.00
N HIS A 210 -2.49 -7.01 -0.26
CA HIS A 210 -1.14 -7.23 -0.79
C HIS A 210 -0.56 -8.52 -0.21
N PHE A 211 0.04 -9.31 -1.08
CA PHE A 211 0.76 -10.53 -0.77
C PHE A 211 2.18 -10.44 -1.34
N SER A 212 3.12 -11.08 -0.67
CA SER A 212 4.47 -11.29 -1.17
C SER A 212 4.55 -12.59 -1.95
N SER A 213 5.40 -12.59 -2.99
CA SER A 213 5.70 -13.76 -3.82
C SER A 213 6.81 -14.66 -3.25
N GLY A 214 7.22 -14.46 -2.00
CA GLY A 214 8.26 -15.26 -1.32
C GLY A 214 8.23 -15.08 0.20
N LEU A 215 9.20 -15.67 0.90
CA LEU A 215 9.35 -15.53 2.35
C LEU A 215 10.42 -14.49 2.74
N PRO A 216 10.32 -13.86 3.93
CA PRO A 216 11.30 -12.87 4.37
C PRO A 216 12.74 -13.40 4.46
N SER A 217 12.93 -14.71 4.62
CA SER A 217 14.23 -15.38 4.64
C SER A 217 14.91 -15.47 3.28
N ASP A 218 14.17 -15.36 2.18
CA ASP A 218 14.65 -15.76 0.85
C ASP A 218 15.60 -14.73 0.24
N GLY A 219 15.93 -13.65 0.96
CA GLY A 219 16.77 -12.54 0.48
C GLY A 219 16.15 -11.71 -0.66
N GLY A 220 15.18 -12.28 -1.40
CA GLY A 220 14.50 -11.69 -2.54
C GLY A 220 13.13 -11.08 -2.25
N VAL A 221 12.60 -11.20 -1.02
CA VAL A 221 11.35 -10.52 -0.63
C VAL A 221 11.64 -9.10 -0.20
N ILE A 222 11.62 -8.20 -1.18
CA ILE A 222 11.87 -6.78 -0.92
C ILE A 222 10.56 -6.00 -0.74
N SER A 223 9.48 -6.49 -1.35
CA SER A 223 8.16 -5.85 -1.39
C SER A 223 7.03 -6.82 -1.03
N GLY A 224 5.86 -6.25 -0.69
CA GLY A 224 4.67 -7.03 -0.32
C GLY A 224 4.58 -7.42 1.16
N MET A 225 5.66 -7.30 1.94
CA MET A 225 5.66 -7.60 3.38
C MET A 225 6.25 -6.49 4.25
N ARG A 226 5.77 -6.36 5.49
CA ARG A 226 6.35 -5.48 6.51
C ARG A 226 7.51 -6.20 7.22
N SER A 227 8.61 -5.50 7.46
CA SER A 227 9.82 -6.07 8.08
C SER A 227 9.60 -6.63 9.49
N GLY A 228 8.64 -6.08 10.24
CA GLY A 228 8.29 -6.54 11.59
C GLY A 228 7.11 -7.51 11.67
N ALA A 229 6.64 -8.06 10.54
CA ALA A 229 5.56 -9.04 10.55
C ALA A 229 5.98 -10.27 11.37
N ASN A 230 5.08 -10.76 12.24
CA ASN A 230 5.33 -11.93 13.10
C ASN A 230 4.28 -13.03 12.92
N ILE A 231 3.41 -12.88 11.92
CA ILE A 231 2.44 -13.87 11.45
C ILE A 231 2.46 -13.87 9.93
N LEU A 232 2.43 -15.06 9.34
CA LEU A 232 2.27 -15.27 7.91
C LEU A 232 0.94 -15.97 7.64
N ILE A 233 0.19 -15.47 6.65
CA ILE A 233 -1.06 -16.05 6.17
C ILE A 233 -0.85 -16.40 4.70
N TYR A 234 -0.97 -17.67 4.35
CA TYR A 234 -0.78 -18.17 2.99
C TYR A 234 -2.13 -18.26 2.30
N LEU A 235 -2.19 -17.74 1.07
CA LEU A 235 -3.39 -17.81 0.23
C LEU A 235 -3.36 -19.12 -0.58
N ASN A 236 -4.47 -19.86 -0.55
CA ASN A 236 -4.71 -20.94 -1.49
C ASN A 236 -5.10 -20.33 -2.85
N VAL A 237 -4.09 -20.03 -3.67
CA VAL A 237 -4.23 -19.37 -4.98
C VAL A 237 -5.14 -20.16 -5.91
N ARG A 238 -4.98 -21.49 -5.97
CA ARG A 238 -5.78 -22.36 -6.84
C ARG A 238 -7.27 -22.25 -6.53
N LYS A 239 -7.65 -22.37 -5.26
CA LYS A 239 -9.04 -22.24 -4.82
C LYS A 239 -9.57 -20.83 -5.04
N ALA A 240 -8.77 -19.80 -4.76
CA ALA A 240 -9.16 -18.41 -4.96
C ALA A 240 -9.50 -18.13 -6.44
N LEU A 241 -8.63 -18.56 -7.37
CA LEU A 241 -8.86 -18.40 -8.81
C LEU A 241 -10.08 -19.20 -9.29
N GLN A 242 -10.23 -20.45 -8.82
CA GLN A 242 -11.39 -21.30 -9.16
C GLN A 242 -12.73 -20.69 -8.73
N ASP A 243 -12.77 -20.06 -7.54
CA ASP A 243 -13.96 -19.36 -7.04
C ASP A 243 -14.12 -17.95 -7.65
N GLY A 244 -13.28 -17.56 -8.63
CA GLY A 244 -13.41 -16.30 -9.38
C GLY A 244 -12.72 -15.08 -8.75
N MET A 245 -11.85 -15.25 -7.74
CA MET A 245 -11.07 -14.14 -7.19
C MET A 245 -10.03 -13.68 -8.21
N LYS A 246 -10.11 -12.44 -8.66
CA LYS A 246 -9.07 -11.85 -9.53
C LYS A 246 -7.77 -11.63 -8.75
N LEU A 247 -6.68 -12.19 -9.27
CA LEU A 247 -5.33 -12.00 -8.75
C LEU A 247 -4.47 -11.33 -9.82
N TYR A 248 -3.55 -10.48 -9.37
CA TYR A 248 -2.63 -9.76 -10.22
C TYR A 248 -1.22 -9.78 -9.64
N ILE A 249 -0.23 -9.53 -10.49
CA ILE A 249 1.15 -9.28 -10.09
C ILE A 249 1.61 -7.90 -10.60
N SER A 250 2.22 -7.11 -9.71
CA SER A 250 2.85 -5.84 -10.08
C SER A 250 4.25 -6.03 -10.67
N ASP A 251 4.80 -4.97 -11.27
CA ASP A 251 6.17 -4.96 -11.79
C ASP A 251 7.22 -5.35 -10.73
N ASN A 252 7.01 -4.92 -9.48
CA ASN A 252 7.85 -5.28 -8.34
C ASN A 252 7.41 -6.55 -7.60
N LYS A 253 6.75 -7.46 -8.33
CA LYS A 253 6.42 -8.84 -7.92
C LYS A 253 5.54 -8.94 -6.66
N VAL A 254 4.73 -7.91 -6.38
CA VAL A 254 3.72 -7.99 -5.32
C VAL A 254 2.45 -8.58 -5.91
N ILE A 255 1.90 -9.59 -5.25
CA ILE A 255 0.63 -10.21 -5.64
C ILE A 255 -0.51 -9.42 -4.99
N LEU A 256 -1.54 -9.10 -5.77
CA LEU A 256 -2.56 -8.13 -5.42
C LEU A 256 -3.95 -8.68 -5.76
N THR A 257 -4.91 -8.41 -4.89
CA THR A 257 -6.31 -8.71 -5.15
C THR A 257 -7.22 -7.70 -4.50
N GLU A 258 -8.31 -7.35 -5.16
CA GLU A 258 -9.39 -6.57 -4.56
C GLU A 258 -10.17 -7.40 -3.53
N GLY A 259 -10.06 -8.74 -3.60
CA GLY A 259 -10.90 -9.67 -2.87
C GLY A 259 -12.33 -9.69 -3.39
N PHE A 260 -13.22 -10.35 -2.65
CA PHE A 260 -14.66 -10.21 -2.83
C PHE A 260 -15.14 -9.04 -1.95
N ASP A 261 -15.66 -7.99 -2.58
CA ASP A 261 -16.12 -6.76 -1.90
C ASP A 261 -15.08 -6.16 -0.94
N GLY A 262 -13.79 -6.20 -1.33
CA GLY A 262 -12.70 -5.67 -0.51
C GLY A 262 -12.09 -6.64 0.50
N VAL A 263 -12.51 -7.91 0.50
CA VAL A 263 -12.13 -8.91 1.51
C VAL A 263 -11.62 -10.20 0.86
N VAL A 264 -10.58 -10.79 1.43
CA VAL A 264 -10.18 -12.18 1.19
C VAL A 264 -10.69 -13.04 2.37
N PRO A 265 -11.76 -13.82 2.18
CA PRO A 265 -12.31 -14.71 3.21
C PRO A 265 -11.33 -15.77 3.71
N VAL A 266 -11.52 -16.17 4.96
CA VAL A 266 -10.71 -17.19 5.66
C VAL A 266 -10.73 -18.55 4.95
N LYS A 267 -11.83 -18.90 4.26
CA LYS A 267 -11.94 -20.15 3.47
C LYS A 267 -10.89 -20.30 2.37
N TYR A 268 -10.21 -19.21 2.01
CA TYR A 268 -9.11 -19.19 1.03
C TYR A 268 -7.72 -19.22 1.68
N PHE A 269 -7.62 -19.22 3.00
CA PHE A 269 -6.33 -19.38 3.65
C PHE A 269 -5.90 -20.83 3.60
N GLU A 270 -4.71 -21.07 3.08
CA GLU A 270 -4.08 -22.37 3.05
C GLU A 270 -3.57 -22.73 4.46
N LYS A 271 -2.80 -21.83 5.07
CA LYS A 271 -2.29 -21.97 6.44
C LYS A 271 -1.96 -20.62 7.07
N ILE A 272 -1.85 -20.62 8.40
CA ILE A 272 -1.37 -19.49 9.21
C ILE A 272 -0.24 -20.01 10.11
N GLU A 273 0.85 -19.26 10.21
CA GLU A 273 2.00 -19.62 11.06
C GLU A 273 2.65 -18.39 11.69
N THR A 274 3.33 -18.59 12.83
CA THR A 274 4.16 -17.56 13.44
C THR A 274 5.42 -17.31 12.62
N TRP A 275 6.00 -16.12 12.77
CA TRP A 275 7.28 -15.77 12.15
C TRP A 275 8.19 -15.05 13.17
N PRO A 276 9.47 -15.42 13.27
CA PRO A 276 10.19 -16.44 12.49
C PRO A 276 10.01 -17.88 12.97
N GLY A 277 9.25 -18.12 14.05
CA GLY A 277 9.15 -19.44 14.71
C GLY A 277 8.42 -20.54 13.93
N ARG A 278 7.67 -20.22 12.87
CA ARG A 278 6.95 -21.16 11.99
C ARG A 278 5.96 -22.09 12.69
N ALA A 279 5.55 -21.77 13.92
CA ALA A 279 4.56 -22.55 14.64
C ALA A 279 3.18 -22.36 13.98
N PRO A 280 2.46 -23.45 13.64
CA PRO A 280 1.15 -23.36 13.00
C PRO A 280 0.12 -22.72 13.96
N ILE A 281 -0.78 -21.92 13.41
CA ILE A 281 -1.91 -21.33 14.12
C ILE A 281 -3.19 -21.98 13.58
N PRO A 282 -3.89 -22.80 14.38
CA PRO A 282 -5.15 -23.42 13.96
C PRO A 282 -6.23 -22.38 13.66
N PHE A 283 -7.05 -22.67 12.65
CA PHE A 283 -8.23 -21.89 12.31
C PHE A 283 -9.27 -22.77 11.63
N GLN A 284 -10.53 -22.36 11.70
CA GLN A 284 -11.63 -23.00 10.97
C GLN A 284 -11.79 -22.30 9.61
N ARG A 285 -11.98 -23.10 8.55
CA ARG A 285 -12.14 -22.63 7.18
C ARG A 285 -13.59 -22.36 6.83
#